data_AF-A0A2V7D590-F1
#
_entry.id   AF-A0A2V7D590-F1
#
_cell.length_a   1.000
_cell.length_b   1.000
_cell.length_c   1.000
_cell.angle_alpha   90.00
_cell.angle_beta   90.00
_cell.angle_gamma   90.00
#
_symmetry.space_group_name_H-M   'P 1'
#
loop_
_entity.id
_entity.type
_entity.pdbx_description
1 polymer ?
#
loop_
_entity_poly.entity_id
_entity_poly.type
_entity_poly.pdbx_seq_one_letter_code
_entity_poly.pdbx_strand_id
1 'polypeptide(L)' 'KEAARLAADAAQPAADLRGPVEYKKDLVRVLTVRALHRALERAARAR' A
#
# COMPACT_ATOMS: atom_id res chain seq x y z
N LYS A 1 -2.14 2.27 -10.58
CA LYS A 1 -3.36 1.94 -9.77
C LYS A 1 -3.49 0.44 -9.56
N GLU A 2 -3.28 -0.37 -10.59
CA GLU A 2 -3.37 -1.83 -10.50
C GLU A 2 -2.47 -2.48 -9.43
N ALA A 3 -1.21 -2.07 -9.32
CA ALA A 3 -0.30 -2.58 -8.28
C ALA A 3 -0.84 -2.43 -6.85
N ALA A 4 -1.55 -1.34 -6.57
CA ALA A 4 -2.14 -1.11 -5.24
C ALA A 4 -3.36 -1.98 -4.97
N ARG A 5 -4.14 -2.30 -6.00
CA ARG A 5 -5.25 -3.25 -5.92
C ARG A 5 -4.71 -4.66 -5.64
N LEU A 6 -3.75 -5.11 -6.45
CA LEU A 6 -3.11 -6.42 -6.28
C LEU A 6 -2.46 -6.59 -4.90
N ALA A 7 -1.78 -5.54 -4.40
CA ALA A 7 -1.18 -5.57 -3.07
C ALA A 7 -2.24 -5.69 -1.95
N ALA A 8 -3.37 -4.99 -2.08
CA ALA A 8 -4.46 -5.06 -1.11
C ALA A 8 -5.18 -6.42 -1.14
N ASP A 9 -5.38 -6.99 -2.33
CA ASP A 9 -5.99 -8.31 -2.53
C ASP A 9 -5.10 -9.44 -1.97
N ALA A 10 -3.78 -9.31 -2.12
CA ALA A 10 -2.82 -10.28 -1.59
C ALA A 10 -2.60 -10.17 -0.07
N ALA A 11 -2.98 -9.05 0.55
CA ALA A 11 -2.77 -8.83 1.97
C ALA A 11 -3.73 -9.68 2.82
N GLN A 12 -3.18 -10.35 3.84
CA GLN A 12 -3.92 -11.17 4.80
C GLN A 12 -3.85 -10.59 6.22
N PRO A 13 -4.35 -9.37 6.48
CA PRO A 13 -4.31 -8.79 7.81
C PRO A 13 -5.37 -9.42 8.72
N ALA A 14 -5.10 -9.46 10.02
CA ALA A 14 -6.09 -9.79 11.05
C ALA A 14 -6.72 -8.52 11.63
N ALA A 15 -7.95 -8.61 12.14
CA ALA A 15 -8.54 -7.54 12.95
C ALA A 15 -7.88 -7.48 14.34
N ASP A 16 -7.64 -6.28 14.85
CA ASP A 16 -7.11 -6.06 16.21
C ASP A 16 -7.49 -4.64 16.70
N LEU A 17 -6.89 -4.18 17.81
CA LEU A 17 -7.08 -2.84 18.36
C LEU A 17 -6.73 -1.69 17.40
N ARG A 18 -6.04 -1.96 16.29
CA ARG A 18 -5.67 -0.98 15.25
C ARG A 18 -6.68 -0.96 14.09
N GLY A 19 -7.73 -1.77 14.14
CA GLY A 19 -8.87 -1.72 13.23
C GLY A 19 -9.22 -3.04 12.53
N PRO A 20 -10.33 -3.05 11.78
CA PRO A 20 -10.83 -4.22 11.07
C PRO A 20 -9.96 -4.58 9.84
N VAL A 21 -10.12 -5.81 9.34
CA VAL A 21 -9.42 -6.34 8.15
C VAL A 21 -9.57 -5.40 6.94
N GLU A 22 -10.79 -4.96 6.65
CA GLU A 22 -11.08 -4.11 5.48
C GLU A 22 -10.37 -2.76 5.56
N TYR A 23 -10.34 -2.13 6.74
CA TYR A 23 -9.58 -0.90 6.96
C TYR A 23 -8.08 -1.11 6.66
N LYS A 24 -7.52 -2.25 7.07
CA LYS A 24 -6.12 -2.57 6.82
C LYS A 24 -5.84 -2.85 5.34
N LYS A 25 -6.75 -3.51 4.62
CA LYS A 25 -6.63 -3.69 3.16
C LYS A 25 -6.68 -2.35 2.43
N ASP A 26 -7.55 -1.43 2.86
CA ASP A 26 -7.60 -0.08 2.31
C ASP A 26 -6.31 0.71 2.60
N LEU A 27 -5.75 0.57 3.81
CA LEU A 27 -4.44 1.13 4.13
C LEU A 27 -3.36 0.58 3.20
N VAL A 28 -3.31 -0.73 2.95
CA VAL A 28 -2.35 -1.34 2.01
C VAL A 28 -2.49 -0.72 0.62
N ARG A 29 -3.71 -0.54 0.12
CA ARG A 29 -3.95 0.12 -1.17
C ARG A 29 -3.36 1.54 -1.20
N VAL A 30 -3.65 2.36 -0.19
CA VAL A 30 -3.18 3.75 -0.12
C VAL A 30 -1.66 3.83 0.03
N LEU A 31 -1.08 3.03 0.93
CA LEU A 31 0.35 3.05 1.22
C LEU A 31 1.17 2.52 0.05
N THR A 32 0.68 1.52 -0.69
CA THR A 32 1.32 1.01 -1.91
C THR A 32 1.49 2.12 -2.95
N VAL A 33 0.43 2.92 -3.22
CA VAL A 33 0.51 4.06 -4.14
C VAL A 33 1.56 5.08 -3.67
N ARG A 34 1.50 5.45 -2.38
CA ARG A 34 2.44 6.44 -1.81
C ARG A 34 3.88 5.96 -1.86
N ALA A 35 4.13 4.68 -1.59
CA ALA A 35 5.46 4.08 -1.61
C ALA A 35 6.04 4.08 -3.03
N LEU A 36 5.25 3.68 -4.03
CA LEU A 36 5.69 3.67 -5.43
C LEU A 36 6.02 5.08 -5.95
N HIS A 37 5.19 6.09 -5.64
CA HIS A 37 5.51 7.47 -6.02
C HIS A 37 6.81 7.96 -5.38
N ARG A 38 6.99 7.73 -4.08
CA ARG A 38 8.24 8.09 -3.39
C ARG A 38 9.45 7.33 -3.94
N ALA A 39 9.29 6.08 -4.36
CA ALA A 39 10.36 5.30 -4.98
C ALA A 39 10.78 5.90 -6.34
N LEU A 40 9.79 6.26 -7.18
CA LEU A 40 10.03 6.94 -8.45
C LEU A 40 10.72 8.29 -8.26
N GLU A 41 10.27 9.10 -7.31
CA GLU A 41 10.90 10.39 -6.97
C GLU A 41 12.37 10.21 -6.57
N ARG A 42 12.68 9.20 -5.75
CA ARG A 42 14.06 8.91 -5.34
C ARG A 42 14.91 8.43 -6.50
N ALA A 43 14.39 7.53 -7.33
CA ALA A 43 15.09 7.03 -8.51
C ALA A 43 15.39 8.16 -9.51
N ALA A 44 14.45 9.10 -9.68
CA ALA A 44 14.63 10.26 -10.55
C ALA A 44 15.71 11.23 -10.05
N ARG A 45 15.93 11.33 -8.72
CA ARG A 45 16.98 12.18 -8.12
C ARG A 45 18.36 11.53 -8.05
N ALA A 46 18.43 10.20 -8.19
CA ALA A 46 19.68 9.45 -8.16
C ALA A 46 20.37 9.37 -9.54
N ARG A 47 19.82 10.06 -10.54
CA ARG A 47 20.27 10.10 -11.93
C ARG A 47 20.75 11.50 -12.27
#